data_AF-A0A7S3XEB7-F1
#
_entry.id   AF-A0A7S3XEB7-F1
#
_cell.length_a   1.000
_cell.length_b   1.000
_cell.length_c   1.000
_cell.angle_alpha   90.00
_cell.angle_beta   90.00
_cell.angle_gamma   90.00
#
_symmetry.space_group_name_H-M   'P 1'
#
loop_
_entity.id
_entity.type
_entity.pdbx_description
1 polymer ?
#
loop_
_entity_poly.entity_id
_entity_poly.type
_entity_poly.pdbx_seq_one_letter_code
_entity_poly.pdbx_strand_id
1 'polypeptide(L)'
;GGYVEAHNIHPGAVEEIYKMASINLSPNIMGQLAVSCMVNPPKEGDASYPLFMEEKNGTLASLRRRAKYMTDAFNSLEGVTCVFTEGAMYSFPQVRLPPKAMAAAKAAGKA
;
A
#
# COMPACT_ATOMS: atom_id res chain seq x y z
N GLY A 1 -0.88 0.05 13.67
CA GLY A 1 -0.51 -1.32 14.08
C GLY A 1 -0.42 -2.19 12.86
N GLY A 2 -0.23 -3.48 13.04
CA GLY A 2 -0.25 -4.48 11.99
C GLY A 2 -0.23 -5.88 12.60
N TYR A 3 -0.51 -6.89 11.79
CA TYR A 3 -0.39 -8.28 12.18
C TYR A 3 0.14 -9.11 11.01
N VAL A 4 0.67 -10.29 11.33
CA VAL A 4 1.07 -11.31 10.35
C VAL A 4 0.35 -12.59 10.75
N GLU A 5 -0.20 -13.28 9.76
CA GLU A 5 -0.77 -14.62 9.93
C GLU A 5 0.15 -15.64 9.25
N ALA A 6 0.53 -16.69 9.98
CA ALA A 6 1.42 -17.73 9.51
C ALA A 6 0.68 -19.06 9.40
N HIS A 7 0.67 -19.65 8.21
CA HIS A 7 0.05 -20.96 7.93
C HIS A 7 1.11 -21.95 7.44
N ASN A 8 0.96 -23.22 7.80
CA ASN A 8 1.86 -24.31 7.38
C ASN A 8 3.35 -24.06 7.71
N ILE A 9 3.63 -23.43 8.85
CA ILE A 9 4.98 -23.22 9.36
C ILE A 9 5.33 -24.30 10.39
N HIS A 10 6.56 -24.81 10.34
CA HIS A 10 7.04 -25.80 11.29
C HIS A 10 6.93 -25.26 12.74
N PRO A 11 6.43 -26.04 13.72
CA PRO A 11 6.20 -25.55 15.08
C PRO A 11 7.43 -24.89 15.71
N GLY A 12 8.62 -25.48 15.56
CA GLY A 12 9.87 -24.89 16.06
C GLY A 12 10.23 -23.53 15.45
N ALA A 13 9.80 -23.23 14.21
CA ALA A 13 9.99 -21.90 13.64
C ALA A 13 9.00 -20.88 14.23
N VAL A 14 7.77 -21.30 14.55
CA VAL A 14 6.80 -20.47 15.28
C VAL A 14 7.34 -20.12 16.67
N GLU A 15 7.98 -21.07 17.36
CA GLU A 15 8.61 -20.83 18.66
C GLU A 15 9.74 -19.79 18.59
N GLU A 16 10.63 -19.87 17.59
CA GLU A 16 11.67 -18.85 17.41
C GLU A 16 11.09 -17.48 17.02
N ILE A 17 10.01 -17.42 16.22
CA ILE A 17 9.29 -16.16 15.93
C ILE A 17 8.70 -15.58 17.22
N TYR A 18 8.05 -16.40 18.05
CA TYR A 18 7.47 -15.96 19.31
C TYR A 18 8.54 -15.43 20.28
N LYS A 19 9.65 -16.16 20.39
CA LYS A 19 10.82 -15.75 21.17
C LYS A 19 11.35 -14.39 20.71
N MET A 20 11.55 -14.19 19.41
CA MET A 20 11.98 -12.90 18.86
C MET A 20 10.97 -11.77 19.15
N ALA A 21 9.67 -12.04 18.97
CA ALA A 21 8.62 -11.05 19.22
C ALA A 21 8.58 -10.60 20.69
N SER A 22 8.86 -11.52 21.63
CA SER A 22 8.84 -11.24 23.07
C SER A 22 9.95 -10.29 23.55
N ILE A 23 11.03 -10.13 22.78
CA ILE A 23 12.17 -9.24 23.13
C ILE A 23 11.71 -7.79 23.28
N ASN A 24 10.73 -7.37 22.48
CA ASN A 24 10.17 -6.01 22.51
C ASN A 24 8.89 -5.91 23.36
N LEU A 25 8.64 -6.90 24.23
CA LEU A 25 7.44 -7.06 25.07
C LEU A 25 6.14 -7.21 24.27
N SER A 26 5.62 -6.12 23.72
CA SER A 26 4.39 -6.10 22.92
C SER A 26 4.29 -4.84 22.04
N PRO A 27 3.55 -4.90 20.92
CA PRO A 27 3.19 -3.70 20.16
C PRO A 27 2.35 -2.74 21.00
N ASN A 28 2.38 -1.44 20.68
CA ASN A 28 1.56 -0.45 21.39
C ASN A 28 0.05 -0.76 21.30
N ILE A 29 -0.67 -0.55 22.41
CA ILE A 29 -2.09 -0.91 22.54
C ILE A 29 -2.97 -0.17 21.54
N MET A 30 -2.73 1.11 21.28
CA MET A 30 -3.50 1.88 20.29
C MET A 30 -3.42 1.26 18.89
N GLY A 31 -2.24 0.78 18.51
CA GLY A 31 -2.02 0.08 17.26
C GLY A 31 -2.73 -1.27 17.18
N GLN A 32 -2.83 -1.99 18.31
CA GLN A 32 -3.60 -3.24 18.40
C GLN A 32 -5.12 -2.98 18.29
N LEU A 33 -5.63 -1.97 19.00
CA LEU A 33 -7.03 -1.55 18.92
C LEU A 33 -7.41 -1.12 17.50
N ALA A 34 -6.57 -0.33 16.85
CA ALA A 34 -6.79 0.10 15.46
C ALA A 34 -6.86 -1.09 14.48
N VAL A 35 -6.00 -2.11 14.66
CA VAL A 35 -6.08 -3.35 13.87
C VAL A 35 -7.39 -4.09 14.14
N SER A 36 -7.80 -4.20 15.40
CA SER A 36 -9.06 -4.87 15.78
C SER A 36 -10.28 -4.21 15.11
N CYS A 37 -10.36 -2.87 15.11
CA CYS A 37 -11.43 -2.15 14.42
C CYS A 37 -11.38 -2.35 12.90
N MET A 38 -10.17 -2.42 12.31
CA MET A 38 -9.99 -2.61 10.87
C MET A 38 -10.41 -4.01 10.39
N VAL A 39 -10.14 -5.05 11.18
CA VAL A 39 -10.51 -6.44 10.82
C VAL A 39 -11.92 -6.83 11.26
N ASN A 40 -12.55 -6.04 12.14
CA ASN A 40 -13.93 -6.22 12.60
C ASN A 40 -14.78 -4.97 12.31
N PRO A 41 -15.03 -4.62 11.04
CA PRO A 41 -15.87 -3.48 10.70
C PRO A 41 -17.34 -3.70 11.10
N PRO A 42 -18.16 -2.63 11.16
CA PRO A 42 -19.61 -2.76 11.29
C PRO A 42 -20.19 -3.71 10.23
N LYS A 43 -21.26 -4.42 10.57
CA LYS A 43 -21.96 -5.39 9.72
C LYS A 43 -23.35 -4.89 9.34
N GLU A 44 -23.91 -5.47 8.28
CA GLU A 44 -25.30 -5.17 7.91
C GLU A 44 -26.25 -5.37 9.10
N GLY A 45 -27.07 -4.35 9.38
CA GLY A 45 -27.94 -4.30 10.56
C GLY A 45 -27.38 -3.47 11.72
N ASP A 46 -26.06 -3.22 11.78
CA ASP A 46 -25.48 -2.34 12.79
C ASP A 46 -25.83 -0.87 12.49
N ALA A 47 -26.02 -0.07 13.55
CA ALA A 47 -26.44 1.33 13.43
C ALA A 47 -25.48 2.18 12.57
N SER A 48 -24.17 1.91 12.62
CA SER A 48 -23.14 2.67 11.89
C SER A 48 -22.80 2.08 10.52
N TYR A 49 -23.32 0.92 10.15
CA TYR A 49 -22.97 0.25 8.90
C TYR A 49 -23.26 1.08 7.64
N PRO A 50 -24.44 1.74 7.50
CA PRO A 50 -24.72 2.53 6.31
C PRO A 50 -23.71 3.66 6.10
N LEU A 51 -23.39 4.39 7.17
CA LEU A 51 -22.42 5.48 7.14
C LEU A 51 -21.01 4.97 6.82
N PHE A 52 -20.57 3.90 7.49
CA PHE A 52 -19.25 3.30 7.23
C PHE A 52 -19.07 2.90 5.76
N MET A 53 -20.10 2.29 5.16
CA MET A 53 -20.04 1.88 3.75
C MET A 53 -20.02 3.07 2.79
N GLU A 54 -20.78 4.13 3.07
CA GLU A 54 -20.75 5.38 2.31
C GLU A 54 -19.34 5.99 2.32
N GLU A 55 -18.75 6.17 3.50
CA GLU A 55 -17.42 6.77 3.67
C GLU A 55 -16.32 5.95 3.00
N LYS A 56 -16.35 4.63 3.19
CA LYS A 56 -15.41 3.70 2.57
C LYS A 56 -15.49 3.76 1.04
N ASN A 57 -16.69 3.65 0.49
CA ASN A 57 -16.89 3.64 -0.95
C ASN A 57 -16.55 5.00 -1.58
N GLY A 58 -16.92 6.10 -0.93
CA GLY A 58 -16.55 7.45 -1.37
C GLY A 58 -15.04 7.65 -1.43
N THR A 59 -14.32 7.17 -0.41
CA THR A 59 -12.85 7.24 -0.37
C THR A 59 -12.21 6.41 -1.49
N LEU A 60 -12.66 5.17 -1.69
CA LEU A 60 -12.15 4.29 -2.75
C LEU A 60 -12.45 4.84 -4.16
N ALA A 61 -13.64 5.40 -4.38
CA ALA A 61 -14.00 6.05 -5.64
C ALA A 61 -13.11 7.27 -5.92
N SER A 62 -12.83 8.08 -4.90
CA SER A 62 -11.92 9.23 -5.01
C SER A 62 -10.48 8.80 -5.35
N LEU A 63 -9.98 7.73 -4.73
CA LEU A 63 -8.67 7.15 -5.04
C LEU A 63 -8.61 6.64 -6.49
N ARG A 64 -9.63 5.92 -6.96
CA ARG A 64 -9.70 5.41 -8.34
C ARG A 64 -9.72 6.56 -9.36
N ARG A 65 -10.45 7.63 -9.09
CA ARG A 65 -10.47 8.84 -9.94
C ARG A 65 -9.08 9.48 -10.04
N ARG A 66 -8.37 9.61 -8.91
CA ARG A 66 -7.00 10.15 -8.88
C ARG A 66 -6.00 9.24 -9.59
N ALA A 67 -6.12 7.93 -9.42
CA ALA A 67 -5.30 6.95 -10.13
C ALA A 67 -5.44 7.13 -11.66
N LYS A 68 -6.68 7.23 -12.16
CA LYS A 68 -6.93 7.48 -13.58
C LYS A 68 -6.31 8.78 -14.05
N TYR A 69 -6.54 9.87 -13.31
CA TYR A 69 -5.98 11.17 -13.64
C TYR A 69 -4.45 11.14 -13.76
N MET A 70 -3.77 10.52 -12.79
CA MET A 70 -2.31 10.39 -12.82
C MET A 70 -1.82 9.53 -13.97
N THR A 71 -2.44 8.38 -14.22
CA THR A 71 -2.09 7.50 -15.34
C THR A 71 -2.26 8.22 -16.67
N ASP A 72 -3.39 8.89 -16.89
CA ASP A 72 -3.66 9.64 -18.12
C ASP A 72 -2.65 10.79 -18.30
N ALA A 73 -2.32 11.50 -17.21
CA ALA A 73 -1.33 12.57 -17.23
C ALA A 73 0.09 12.07 -17.55
N PHE A 74 0.53 10.93 -16.99
CA PHE A 74 1.83 10.37 -17.35
C PHE A 74 1.87 9.89 -18.81
N ASN A 75 0.78 9.29 -19.29
CA ASN A 75 0.70 8.78 -20.66
C ASN A 75 0.58 9.89 -21.71
N SER A 76 0.31 11.14 -21.33
CA SER A 76 0.34 12.29 -22.25
C SER A 76 1.73 12.90 -22.43
N LEU A 77 2.71 12.51 -21.59
CA LEU A 77 4.08 13.00 -21.67
C LEU A 77 4.91 12.22 -22.70
N GLU A 78 5.75 12.94 -23.46
CA GLU A 78 6.67 12.32 -24.40
C GLU A 78 7.67 11.40 -23.68
N GLY A 79 7.90 10.21 -24.23
CA GLY A 79 8.88 9.27 -23.68
C GLY A 79 8.44 8.60 -22.38
N VAL A 80 7.22 8.85 -21.88
CA VAL A 80 6.69 8.25 -20.66
C VAL A 80 5.58 7.25 -20.98
N THR A 81 5.50 6.17 -20.22
CA THR A 81 4.35 5.26 -20.24
C THR A 81 4.05 4.80 -18.82
N CYS A 82 2.78 4.81 -18.43
CA CYS A 82 2.35 4.40 -17.11
C CYS A 82 1.19 3.40 -17.23
N VAL A 83 1.32 2.26 -16.56
CA VAL A 83 0.22 1.32 -16.37
C VAL A 83 -0.80 1.95 -15.41
N PHE A 84 -2.07 1.57 -15.56
CA PHE A 84 -3.10 2.00 -14.63
C PHE A 84 -2.83 1.48 -13.22
N THR A 85 -2.90 2.36 -12.23
CA THR A 85 -2.76 1.97 -10.81
C THR A 85 -4.06 1.31 -10.34
N GLU A 86 -4.11 -0.02 -10.35
CA GLU A 86 -5.28 -0.81 -9.95
C GLU A 86 -5.55 -0.76 -8.43
N GLY A 87 -4.51 -0.52 -7.62
CA GLY A 87 -4.60 -0.49 -6.16
C GLY A 87 -3.42 0.24 -5.51
N ALA A 88 -3.34 0.18 -4.18
CA ALA A 88 -2.39 0.96 -3.38
C ALA A 88 -2.51 2.48 -3.61
N MET A 89 -1.40 3.22 -3.55
CA MET A 89 -1.37 4.69 -3.60
C MET A 89 -0.35 5.28 -4.57
N TYR A 90 0.35 4.45 -5.35
CA TYR A 90 1.48 4.88 -6.17
C TYR A 90 1.32 4.47 -7.64
N SER A 91 1.74 5.36 -8.53
CA SER A 91 1.90 5.08 -9.96
C SER A 91 3.38 4.88 -10.27
N PHE A 92 3.68 3.98 -11.20
CA PHE A 92 5.05 3.64 -11.54
C PHE A 92 5.30 3.84 -13.05
N PRO A 93 5.53 5.09 -13.49
CA PRO A 93 5.76 5.39 -14.89
C PRO A 93 7.14 4.91 -15.35
N GLN A 94 7.19 4.30 -16.52
CA GLN A 94 8.43 4.06 -17.25
C GLN A 94 8.82 5.32 -18.03
N VAL A 95 10.03 5.83 -17.81
CA VAL A 95 10.61 6.95 -18.54
C VAL A 95 11.71 6.45 -19.47
N ARG A 96 11.60 6.73 -20.77
CA ARG A 96 12.63 6.42 -21.77
C ARG A 96 13.57 7.62 -21.90
N LEU A 97 14.72 7.53 -21.27
CA LEU A 97 15.70 8.62 -21.27
C LEU A 97 16.48 8.67 -22.59
N PRO A 98 16.70 9.87 -23.18
CA PRO A 98 17.50 10.00 -24.39
C PRO A 98 19.00 9.75 -24.11
N PRO A 99 19.80 9.38 -25.13
CA PRO A 99 21.24 9.11 -24.97
C PRO A 99 22.03 10.25 -24.30
N LYS A 100 21.67 11.51 -24.58
CA LYS A 100 22.29 12.67 -23.95
C LYS A 100 22.06 12.73 -22.44
N ALA A 101 20.86 12.37 -21.97
CA ALA A 101 20.55 12.34 -20.55
C ALA A 101 21.30 11.20 -19.84
N MET A 102 21.40 10.02 -20.48
CA MET A 102 22.19 8.90 -19.96
C MET A 102 23.68 9.24 -19.87
N ALA A 103 24.24 9.90 -20.89
CA ALA A 103 25.63 10.35 -20.88
C ALA A 103 25.90 11.39 -19.78
N ALA A 104 24.98 12.34 -19.59
CA ALA A 104 25.07 13.33 -18.51
C ALA A 104 25.01 12.66 -17.13
N ALA A 105 24.12 11.69 -16.92
CA ALA A 105 24.04 10.92 -15.69
C ALA A 105 25.34 10.17 -15.40
N LYS A 106 25.97 9.57 -16.43
CA LYS A 106 27.27 8.90 -16.31
C LYS A 106 28.39 9.88 -15.95
N ALA A 107 28.45 11.04 -16.60
CA ALA A 107 29.43 12.09 -16.29
C ALA A 107 29.29 12.62 -14.85
N ALA A 108 28.06 12.64 -14.32
CA ALA A 108 27.77 13.03 -12.94
C ALA A 108 27.96 11.89 -11.90
N GLY A 109 28.36 10.68 -12.32
CA GLY A 109 28.51 9.53 -11.42
C GLY A 109 27.20 9.01 -10.83
N LYS A 110 26.09 9.13 -11.57
CA LYS A 110 24.73 8.73 -11.16
C LYS A 110 24.12 7.66 -12.08
N ALA A 111 24.95 6.99 -12.88
CA ALA A 111 24.57 5.92 -13.79
C ALA A 111 24.79 4.54 -13.15
#